data_AF-A0A3D1UB27-F1
#
_entry.id   AF-A0A3D1UB27-F1
#
_cell.length_a   1.000
_cell.length_b   1.000
_cell.length_c   1.000
_cell.angle_alpha   90.00
_cell.angle_beta   90.00
_cell.angle_gamma   90.00
#
_symmetry.space_group_name_H-M   'P 1'
#
loop_
_entity.id
_entity.type
_entity.pdbx_description
1 polymer ?
#
loop_
_entity_poly.entity_id
_entity_poly.type
_entity_poly.pdbx_seq_one_letter_code
_entity_poly.pdbx_strand_id
1 'polypeptide(L)'
;MPKILLLSVVLFCTLVSGAAVVVAPGPFARGTPVSVDPRAVAEALPLAIAGARVYHDALLHAARHAADLRRKGIAEVPPSENARYVLDTAGLGEVVFNDRGELYIDRRFVSDEDMKTVRAIERWIAKWFPRQTDKRRVARQHAGGAGLPVFCGFEEARYQRHDALIARLVADFNADKAAWCGGTAAQARRIADLTPALVKAHMIEESGGNGPRSLAAWSVDPLQVNVPGDWGAEKELVGLSKPARRNTGTAEGNIRAAIKYLSRKGFSAAARPAAERPKGYFDGWKEALRRYNGRRDRTDTDRYYSDEYADNILRRAANPDTFVPVEIKLADGK
;
A
#
# COMPACT_ATOMS: atom_id res chain seq x y z
N MET A 1 -2.77 36.69 -15.06
CA MET A 1 -1.69 36.37 -16.02
C MET A 1 -0.51 35.79 -15.25
N PRO A 2 -0.21 34.48 -15.35
CA PRO A 2 0.98 33.95 -14.70
C PRO A 2 2.20 34.09 -15.62
N LYS A 3 3.31 34.57 -15.04
CA LYS A 3 4.60 34.74 -15.70
C LYS A 3 5.21 33.36 -15.97
N ILE A 4 5.43 33.05 -17.25
CA ILE A 4 6.24 31.91 -17.70
C ILE A 4 7.71 32.31 -17.48
N LEU A 5 8.38 31.67 -16.53
CA LEU A 5 9.85 31.69 -16.45
C LEU A 5 10.38 30.71 -17.50
N LEU A 6 10.87 31.25 -18.62
CA LEU A 6 11.72 30.51 -19.55
C LEU A 6 13.11 30.39 -18.89
N LEU A 7 13.44 29.21 -18.37
CA LEU A 7 14.81 28.93 -17.90
C LEU A 7 15.64 28.48 -19.10
N SER A 8 16.52 29.35 -19.57
CA SER A 8 17.51 29.04 -20.61
C SER A 8 18.51 28.01 -20.10
N VAL A 9 18.58 26.85 -20.76
CA VAL A 9 19.65 25.87 -20.54
C VAL A 9 20.89 26.35 -21.28
N VAL A 10 21.89 26.81 -20.53
CA VAL A 10 23.24 27.04 -21.05
C VAL A 10 24.03 25.75 -20.87
N LEU A 11 24.26 25.04 -21.97
CA LEU A 11 25.11 23.85 -22.03
C LEU A 11 26.57 24.28 -22.11
N PHE A 12 27.26 24.43 -20.97
CA PHE A 12 28.70 24.69 -20.95
C PHE A 12 29.46 23.36 -21.03
N CYS A 13 29.86 22.97 -22.25
CA CYS A 13 30.86 21.94 -22.47
C CYS A 13 32.23 22.43 -21.96
N THR A 14 32.56 22.12 -20.71
CA THR A 14 33.94 22.25 -20.21
C THR A 14 34.51 20.85 -20.02
N LEU A 15 35.29 20.42 -21.01
CA LEU A 15 36.13 19.24 -20.99
C LEU A 15 37.33 19.48 -20.06
N VAL A 16 37.66 18.46 -19.27
CA VAL A 16 38.89 18.25 -18.49
C VAL A 16 38.92 18.88 -17.09
N SER A 17 39.27 18.04 -16.11
CA SER A 17 39.65 18.34 -14.71
C SER A 17 38.54 18.35 -13.65
N GLY A 18 38.25 17.18 -13.07
CA GLY A 18 37.91 17.04 -11.64
C GLY A 18 36.75 17.90 -11.10
N ALA A 19 35.63 18.02 -11.81
CA ALA A 19 34.46 18.71 -11.28
C ALA A 19 33.84 17.88 -10.13
N ALA A 20 34.08 18.31 -8.88
CA ALA A 20 33.17 18.00 -7.79
C ALA A 20 31.85 18.73 -8.09
N VAL A 21 30.86 17.98 -8.56
CA VAL A 21 29.51 18.48 -8.82
C VAL A 21 28.87 18.76 -7.45
N VAL A 22 28.96 20.01 -7.00
CA VAL A 22 28.26 20.50 -5.81
C VAL A 22 27.02 21.25 -6.31
N VAL A 23 25.85 20.71 -5.99
CA VAL A 23 24.57 21.17 -6.53
C VAL A 23 23.73 21.75 -5.41
N ALA A 24 23.16 22.93 -5.67
CA ALA A 24 22.24 23.59 -4.78
C ALA A 24 20.92 22.79 -4.67
N PRO A 25 20.36 22.65 -3.46
CA PRO A 25 19.16 21.84 -3.23
C PRO A 25 17.93 22.36 -4.00
N GLY A 26 17.29 21.49 -4.79
CA GLY A 26 15.96 21.73 -5.36
C GLY A 26 14.83 21.64 -4.33
N PRO A 27 13.56 21.91 -4.70
CA PRO A 27 12.42 21.92 -3.78
C PRO A 27 12.11 20.55 -3.13
N PHE A 28 12.74 19.47 -3.59
CA PHE A 28 12.66 18.11 -3.02
C PHE A 28 13.81 17.78 -2.05
N ALA A 29 14.68 18.72 -1.72
CA ALA A 29 15.93 18.50 -1.01
C ALA A 29 15.82 18.19 0.49
N ARG A 30 15.19 17.06 0.83
CA ARG A 30 15.45 16.35 2.09
C ARG A 30 16.15 15.03 1.79
N GLY A 31 17.31 15.09 1.15
CA GLY A 31 18.10 13.90 0.86
C GLY A 31 19.60 14.15 0.90
N THR A 32 20.38 13.08 1.06
CA THR A 32 21.84 13.17 1.09
C THR A 32 22.38 13.25 -0.35
N PRO A 33 23.08 14.33 -0.72
CA PRO A 33 23.70 14.44 -2.05
C PRO A 33 24.82 13.40 -2.22
N VAL A 34 25.01 12.92 -3.44
CA VAL A 34 26.00 11.90 -3.80
C VAL A 34 26.92 12.36 -4.92
N SER A 35 28.23 12.12 -4.76
CA SER A 35 29.24 12.35 -5.81
C SER A 35 29.16 11.26 -6.88
N VAL A 36 29.40 11.64 -8.14
CA VAL A 36 29.24 10.75 -9.30
C VAL A 36 30.58 10.56 -10.02
N ASP A 37 30.94 9.32 -10.31
CA ASP A 37 32.11 9.01 -11.16
C ASP A 37 31.85 9.49 -12.61
N PRO A 38 32.80 10.15 -13.29
CA PRO A 38 32.64 10.59 -14.68
C PRO A 38 32.20 9.47 -15.66
N ARG A 39 32.64 8.23 -15.44
CA ARG A 39 32.20 7.07 -16.24
C ARG A 39 30.73 6.73 -15.97
N ALA A 40 30.29 6.89 -14.72
CA ALA A 40 28.89 6.75 -14.37
C ALA A 40 28.03 7.77 -15.11
N VAL A 41 28.49 9.02 -15.24
CA VAL A 41 27.78 10.09 -15.98
C VAL A 41 27.58 9.71 -17.46
N ALA A 42 28.61 9.18 -18.12
CA ALA A 42 28.51 8.77 -19.52
C ALA A 42 27.49 7.64 -19.72
N GLU A 43 27.45 6.66 -18.82
CA GLU A 43 26.44 5.59 -18.83
C GLU A 43 25.05 6.09 -18.44
N ALA A 44 24.97 7.11 -17.59
CA ALA A 44 23.73 7.68 -17.11
C ALA A 44 22.98 8.45 -18.19
N LEU A 45 23.67 9.12 -19.11
CA LEU A 45 23.06 10.07 -20.04
C LEU A 45 21.83 9.52 -20.79
N PRO A 46 21.88 8.37 -21.49
CA PRO A 46 20.70 7.82 -22.15
C PRO A 46 19.60 7.41 -21.15
N LEU A 47 19.99 6.93 -19.97
CA LEU A 47 19.07 6.54 -18.90
C LEU A 47 18.41 7.77 -18.23
N ALA A 48 19.12 8.88 -18.13
CA ALA A 48 18.64 10.13 -17.55
C ALA A 48 17.61 10.78 -18.48
N ILE A 49 17.85 10.78 -19.80
CA ILE A 49 16.88 11.29 -20.79
C ILE A 49 15.60 10.44 -20.75
N ALA A 50 15.74 9.11 -20.83
CA ALA A 50 14.59 8.21 -20.78
C ALA A 50 13.87 8.31 -19.41
N GLY A 51 14.63 8.36 -18.33
CA GLY A 51 14.13 8.48 -16.96
C GLY A 51 13.38 9.78 -16.71
N ALA A 52 13.89 10.91 -17.23
CA ALA A 52 13.22 12.21 -17.12
C ALA A 52 11.83 12.18 -17.77
N ARG A 53 11.71 11.51 -18.93
CA ARG A 53 10.40 11.28 -19.58
C ARG A 53 9.47 10.46 -18.68
N VAL A 54 9.93 9.28 -18.23
CA VAL A 54 9.13 8.41 -17.36
C VAL A 54 8.70 9.13 -16.07
N TYR A 55 9.60 9.92 -15.47
CA TYR A 55 9.32 10.68 -14.26
C TYR A 55 8.30 11.79 -14.52
N HIS A 56 8.46 12.53 -15.61
CA HIS A 56 7.53 13.58 -16.01
C HIS A 56 6.14 13.02 -16.27
N ASP A 57 6.03 11.94 -17.02
CA ASP A 57 4.75 11.30 -17.33
C ASP A 57 4.08 10.78 -16.05
N ALA A 58 4.82 10.07 -15.20
CA ALA A 58 4.31 9.60 -13.92
C ALA A 58 3.87 10.75 -12.99
N LEU A 59 4.62 11.85 -12.93
CA LEU A 59 4.24 13.04 -12.16
C LEU A 59 3.00 13.74 -12.73
N LEU A 60 2.88 13.84 -14.05
CA LEU A 60 1.69 14.41 -14.70
C LEU A 60 0.46 13.56 -14.39
N HIS A 61 0.58 12.24 -14.50
CA HIS A 61 -0.48 11.31 -14.16
C HIS A 61 -0.84 11.38 -12.67
N ALA A 62 0.16 11.42 -11.77
CA ALA A 62 -0.05 11.60 -10.34
C ALA A 62 -0.71 12.94 -10.00
N ALA A 63 -0.31 14.04 -10.65
CA ALA A 63 -0.90 15.36 -10.43
C ALA A 63 -2.35 15.43 -10.92
N ARG A 64 -2.65 14.86 -12.10
CA ARG A 64 -4.03 14.73 -12.61
C ARG A 64 -4.88 13.89 -11.66
N HIS A 65 -4.32 12.78 -11.17
CA HIS A 65 -4.95 11.91 -10.19
C HIS A 65 -5.25 12.65 -8.89
N ALA A 66 -4.26 13.31 -8.29
CA ALA A 66 -4.43 14.08 -7.05
C ALA A 66 -5.46 15.24 -7.20
N ALA A 67 -5.49 15.91 -8.35
CA ALA A 67 -6.48 16.95 -8.64
C ALA A 67 -7.90 16.37 -8.73
N ASP A 68 -8.06 15.22 -9.36
CA ASP A 68 -9.33 14.49 -9.41
C ASP A 68 -9.82 14.07 -8.01
N LEU A 69 -8.91 13.56 -7.17
CA LEU A 69 -9.24 13.19 -5.80
C LEU A 69 -9.69 14.37 -4.96
N ARG A 70 -9.00 15.52 -5.06
CA ARG A 70 -9.40 16.75 -4.37
C ARG A 70 -10.80 17.19 -4.80
N ARG A 71 -11.09 17.15 -6.11
CA ARG A 71 -12.42 17.47 -6.65
C ARG A 71 -13.50 16.56 -6.06
N LYS A 72 -13.19 15.29 -5.79
CA LYS A 72 -14.08 14.29 -5.22
C LYS A 72 -14.14 14.29 -3.67
N GLY A 73 -13.40 15.19 -3.01
CA GLY A 73 -13.32 15.21 -1.54
C GLY A 73 -12.58 14.00 -0.94
N ILE A 74 -11.77 13.32 -1.73
CA ILE A 74 -11.02 12.12 -1.34
C ILE A 74 -9.62 12.54 -0.89
N ALA A 75 -9.21 12.12 0.30
CA ALA A 75 -7.86 12.34 0.80
C ALA A 75 -6.93 11.23 0.31
N GLU A 76 -6.00 11.55 -0.60
CA GLU A 76 -4.93 10.64 -0.99
C GLU A 76 -3.91 10.49 0.13
N VAL A 77 -3.33 9.31 0.23
CA VAL A 77 -2.29 9.00 1.18
C VAL A 77 -1.03 8.71 0.39
N PRO A 78 -0.05 9.64 0.38
CA PRO A 78 1.20 9.39 -0.30
C PRO A 78 1.95 8.25 0.40
N PRO A 79 2.79 7.49 -0.33
CA PRO A 79 3.66 6.49 0.26
C PRO A 79 4.56 7.11 1.33
N SER A 80 5.01 6.29 2.28
CA SER A 80 5.86 6.71 3.39
C SER A 80 7.12 7.46 2.91
N GLU A 81 7.50 8.52 3.63
CA GLU A 81 8.74 9.27 3.36
C GLU A 81 9.95 8.52 3.94
N ASN A 82 10.40 7.45 3.28
CA ASN A 82 11.66 6.78 3.64
C ASN A 82 12.89 7.61 3.21
N ALA A 83 14.05 7.31 3.80
CA ALA A 83 15.32 7.98 3.51
C ALA A 83 15.58 8.10 2.00
N ARG A 84 15.89 9.33 1.56
CA ARG A 84 16.00 9.70 0.14
C ARG A 84 17.44 10.09 -0.19
N TYR A 85 17.99 9.48 -1.23
CA TYR A 85 19.17 9.98 -1.92
C TYR A 85 18.73 10.76 -3.15
N VAL A 86 19.36 11.91 -3.37
CA VAL A 86 19.09 12.77 -4.52
C VAL A 86 20.34 12.82 -5.37
N LEU A 87 20.19 12.39 -6.62
CA LEU A 87 21.21 12.49 -7.65
C LEU A 87 20.79 13.61 -8.62
N ASP A 88 21.55 14.71 -8.64
CA ASP A 88 21.40 15.70 -9.71
C ASP A 88 22.06 15.18 -10.99
N THR A 89 21.30 15.21 -12.08
CA THR A 89 21.75 14.80 -13.41
C THR A 89 22.28 15.98 -14.23
N ALA A 90 22.95 16.93 -13.57
CA ALA A 90 23.59 18.10 -14.15
C ALA A 90 22.63 18.94 -15.01
N GLY A 91 21.44 19.23 -14.47
CA GLY A 91 20.43 20.08 -15.13
C GLY A 91 19.41 19.34 -15.99
N LEU A 92 19.51 18.01 -16.13
CA LEU A 92 18.46 17.17 -16.73
C LEU A 92 17.34 16.80 -15.73
N GLY A 93 17.53 17.11 -14.44
CA GLY A 93 16.59 16.85 -13.35
C GLY A 93 17.21 16.12 -12.16
N GLU A 94 16.38 15.87 -11.15
CA GLU A 94 16.76 15.13 -9.94
C GLU A 94 16.25 13.68 -10.04
N VAL A 95 17.13 12.71 -9.77
CA VAL A 95 16.77 11.31 -9.61
C VAL A 95 16.76 11.00 -8.11
N VAL A 96 15.58 10.67 -7.59
CA VAL A 96 15.41 10.33 -6.18
C VAL A 96 15.30 8.82 -6.02
N PHE A 97 16.07 8.24 -5.09
CA PHE A 97 16.05 6.80 -4.82
C PHE A 97 16.20 6.49 -3.32
N ASN A 98 15.74 5.30 -2.91
CA ASN A 98 15.87 4.84 -1.52
C ASN A 98 17.21 4.13 -1.26
N ASP A 99 17.44 3.70 -0.02
CA ASP A 99 18.64 2.95 0.41
C ASP A 99 18.80 1.55 -0.19
N ARG A 100 17.88 1.13 -1.06
CA ARG A 100 17.98 -0.10 -1.87
C ARG A 100 18.27 0.19 -3.35
N GLY A 101 18.35 1.46 -3.74
CA GLY A 101 18.54 1.87 -5.12
C GLY A 101 17.28 1.85 -5.97
N GLU A 102 16.10 1.80 -5.33
CA GLU A 102 14.82 1.82 -6.02
C GLU A 102 14.39 3.27 -6.26
N LEU A 103 13.92 3.55 -7.47
CA LEU A 103 13.48 4.89 -7.83
C LEU A 103 12.24 5.29 -7.03
N TYR A 104 12.25 6.52 -6.52
CA TYR A 104 11.11 7.15 -5.89
C TYR A 104 10.17 7.70 -6.97
N ILE A 105 9.45 6.76 -7.59
CA ILE A 105 8.44 7.02 -8.60
C ILE A 105 7.17 6.26 -8.23
N ASP A 106 6.01 6.88 -8.43
CA ASP A 106 4.75 6.19 -8.25
C ASP A 106 4.52 5.20 -9.40
N ARG A 107 4.87 3.94 -9.14
CA ARG A 107 4.81 2.86 -10.13
C ARG A 107 3.40 2.59 -10.66
N ARG A 108 2.34 3.12 -10.04
CA ARG A 108 0.97 3.06 -10.56
C ARG A 108 0.82 3.80 -11.89
N PHE A 109 1.63 4.82 -12.08
CA PHE A 109 1.59 5.70 -13.25
C PHE A 109 2.74 5.43 -14.22
N VAL A 110 3.38 4.27 -14.11
CA VAL A 110 4.45 3.82 -14.99
C VAL A 110 3.92 2.66 -15.83
N SER A 111 3.99 2.79 -17.15
CA SER A 111 3.58 1.72 -18.05
C SER A 111 4.49 0.48 -17.93
N ASP A 112 4.01 -0.69 -18.36
CA ASP A 112 4.86 -1.90 -18.39
C ASP A 112 6.13 -1.71 -19.26
N GLU A 113 6.02 -0.88 -20.30
CA GLU A 113 7.16 -0.51 -21.13
C GLU A 113 8.14 0.39 -20.38
N ASP A 114 7.65 1.46 -19.74
CA ASP A 114 8.48 2.38 -18.96
C ASP A 114 9.08 1.71 -17.71
N MET A 115 8.45 0.65 -17.19
CA MET A 115 9.00 -0.17 -16.12
C MET A 115 10.33 -0.84 -16.52
N LYS A 116 10.57 -1.09 -17.81
CA LYS A 116 11.89 -1.56 -18.29
C LYS A 116 12.95 -0.48 -18.08
N THR A 117 12.62 0.78 -18.36
CA THR A 117 13.47 1.95 -18.14
C THR A 117 13.75 2.15 -16.65
N VAL A 118 12.71 2.10 -15.79
CA VAL A 118 12.86 2.16 -14.34
C VAL A 118 13.86 1.11 -13.85
N ARG A 119 13.67 -0.15 -14.25
CA ARG A 119 14.58 -1.25 -13.87
C ARG A 119 16.01 -1.05 -14.40
N ALA A 120 16.18 -0.44 -15.56
CA ALA A 120 17.51 -0.13 -16.11
C ALA A 120 18.22 0.93 -15.27
N ILE A 121 17.51 1.99 -14.88
CA ILE A 121 18.02 3.03 -13.98
C ILE A 121 18.38 2.43 -12.62
N GLU A 122 17.52 1.60 -12.02
CA GLU A 122 17.80 0.96 -10.72
C GLU A 122 19.00 0.01 -10.75
N ARG A 123 19.25 -0.66 -11.88
CA ARG A 123 20.49 -1.44 -12.07
C ARG A 123 21.71 -0.54 -12.15
N TRP A 124 21.61 0.57 -12.88
CA TRP A 124 22.68 1.57 -12.96
C TRP A 124 22.97 2.20 -11.59
N ILE A 125 21.94 2.56 -10.81
CA ILE A 125 22.08 3.10 -9.45
C ILE A 125 22.84 2.10 -8.56
N ALA A 126 22.46 0.82 -8.55
CA ALA A 126 23.16 -0.16 -7.72
C ALA A 126 24.59 -0.46 -8.16
N LYS A 127 24.90 -0.32 -9.46
CA LYS A 127 26.26 -0.44 -9.97
C LYS A 127 27.15 0.69 -9.43
N TRP A 128 26.65 1.93 -9.46
CA TRP A 128 27.48 3.12 -9.23
C TRP A 128 27.38 3.70 -7.81
N PHE A 129 26.33 3.37 -7.05
CA PHE A 129 26.14 3.79 -5.67
C PHE A 129 26.04 2.58 -4.71
N PRO A 130 27.02 1.66 -4.69
CA PRO A 130 26.93 0.43 -3.89
C PRO A 130 26.89 0.68 -2.38
N ARG A 131 27.37 1.85 -1.91
CA ARG A 131 27.30 2.25 -0.49
C ARG A 131 25.90 2.73 -0.10
N GLN A 132 25.27 3.52 -0.95
CA GLN A 132 23.92 4.04 -0.73
C GLN A 132 22.84 3.00 -1.03
N THR A 133 23.20 1.93 -1.72
CA THR A 133 22.34 0.78 -2.02
C THR A 133 22.76 -0.46 -1.24
N ASP A 134 23.46 -0.30 -0.12
CA ASP A 134 23.95 -1.40 0.70
C ASP A 134 22.80 -2.30 1.18
N LYS A 135 21.65 -1.71 1.52
CA LYS A 135 20.44 -2.44 1.90
C LYS A 135 19.85 -3.25 0.76
N ARG A 136 20.26 -3.06 -0.50
CA ARG A 136 19.88 -3.96 -1.60
C ARG A 136 20.42 -5.38 -1.38
N ARG A 137 21.58 -5.51 -0.73
CA ARG A 137 22.23 -6.79 -0.39
C ARG A 137 21.62 -7.43 0.85
N VAL A 138 21.06 -6.61 1.72
CA VAL A 138 20.25 -7.09 2.85
C VAL A 138 18.91 -7.53 2.29
N ALA A 139 18.52 -8.79 2.50
CA ALA A 139 17.16 -9.21 2.19
C ALA A 139 16.19 -8.18 2.81
N ARG A 140 15.11 -7.81 2.13
CA ARG A 140 14.11 -6.97 2.80
C ARG A 140 13.73 -7.70 4.08
N GLN A 141 13.40 -6.95 5.14
CA GLN A 141 12.69 -7.59 6.25
C GLN A 141 11.35 -8.04 5.69
N HIS A 142 11.32 -9.26 5.16
CA HIS A 142 10.12 -9.94 4.69
C HIS A 142 9.27 -10.40 5.89
N ALA A 143 9.71 -10.06 7.11
CA ALA A 143 9.07 -10.31 8.38
C ALA A 143 9.24 -9.07 9.27
N GLY A 144 8.17 -8.34 9.52
CA GLY A 144 7.94 -7.45 10.65
C GLY A 144 7.69 -8.24 11.94
N GLY A 145 6.85 -7.71 12.82
CA GLY A 145 6.60 -8.36 14.11
C GLY A 145 6.03 -9.79 13.92
N ALA A 146 6.45 -10.73 14.78
CA ALA A 146 5.95 -12.10 14.76
C ALA A 146 6.00 -12.83 13.39
N GLY A 147 6.91 -12.45 12.49
CA GLY A 147 7.08 -13.12 11.19
C GLY A 147 6.16 -12.63 10.06
N LEU A 148 5.32 -11.61 10.28
CA LEU A 148 4.39 -11.10 9.26
C LEU A 148 5.10 -10.25 8.21
N PRO A 149 4.72 -10.26 6.92
CA PRO A 149 5.40 -9.44 5.92
C PRO A 149 5.36 -7.93 6.22
N VAL A 150 6.46 -7.24 5.91
CA VAL A 150 6.46 -5.78 5.71
C VAL A 150 6.01 -5.53 4.28
N PHE A 151 4.86 -4.88 4.11
CA PHE A 151 4.31 -4.59 2.80
C PHE A 151 4.95 -3.34 2.18
N CYS A 152 5.31 -3.44 0.90
CA CYS A 152 5.81 -2.32 0.11
C CYS A 152 4.83 -1.13 0.14
N GLY A 153 5.31 0.06 0.48
CA GLY A 153 4.54 1.29 0.72
C GLY A 153 3.96 1.43 2.13
N PHE A 154 4.07 0.40 2.97
CA PHE A 154 3.55 0.34 4.35
C PHE A 154 4.64 -0.12 5.33
N GLU A 155 5.86 0.39 5.15
CA GLU A 155 7.05 -0.02 5.91
C GLU A 155 7.12 0.61 7.31
N GLU A 156 6.52 1.77 7.52
CA GLU A 156 6.56 2.50 8.79
C GLU A 156 6.15 1.65 10.00
N ALA A 157 6.77 1.92 11.15
CA ALA A 157 6.55 1.18 12.40
C ALA A 157 5.07 1.08 12.80
N ARG A 158 4.25 2.10 12.47
CA ARG A 158 2.81 2.08 12.75
C ARG A 158 2.11 0.87 12.14
N TYR A 159 2.51 0.46 10.94
CA TYR A 159 1.90 -0.67 10.23
C TYR A 159 2.26 -2.03 10.84
N GLN A 160 3.37 -2.08 11.60
CA GLN A 160 3.88 -3.32 12.20
C GLN A 160 3.43 -3.47 13.67
N ARG A 161 2.86 -2.40 14.25
CA ARG A 161 2.43 -2.33 15.66
C ARG A 161 1.51 -3.48 16.07
N HIS A 162 0.68 -3.97 15.15
CA HIS A 162 -0.33 -4.99 15.44
C HIS A 162 0.10 -6.40 15.03
N ASP A 163 1.31 -6.60 14.51
CA ASP A 163 1.68 -7.87 13.89
C ASP A 163 1.63 -9.06 14.85
N ALA A 164 2.14 -8.90 16.07
CA ALA A 164 2.10 -9.96 17.09
C ALA A 164 0.66 -10.30 17.52
N LEU A 165 -0.20 -9.29 17.60
CA LEU A 165 -1.62 -9.47 17.90
C LEU A 165 -2.33 -10.21 16.77
N ILE A 166 -2.08 -9.83 15.51
CA ILE A 166 -2.62 -10.51 14.33
C ILE A 166 -2.17 -11.97 14.31
N ALA A 167 -0.88 -12.23 14.48
CA ALA A 167 -0.33 -13.59 14.49
C ALA A 167 -1.05 -14.47 15.52
N ARG A 168 -1.21 -13.97 16.75
CA ARG A 168 -1.90 -14.67 17.84
C ARG A 168 -3.37 -14.93 17.51
N LEU A 169 -4.13 -13.91 17.12
CA LEU A 169 -5.57 -14.06 16.84
C LEU A 169 -5.84 -14.98 15.64
N VAL A 170 -4.95 -14.98 14.64
CA VAL A 170 -5.05 -15.92 13.51
C VAL A 170 -4.73 -17.34 13.94
N ALA A 171 -3.73 -17.55 14.79
CA ALA A 171 -3.45 -18.87 15.36
C ALA A 171 -4.65 -19.39 16.18
N ASP A 172 -5.22 -18.56 17.05
CA ASP A 172 -6.43 -18.90 17.83
C ASP A 172 -7.62 -19.24 16.90
N PHE A 173 -7.83 -18.47 15.83
CA PHE A 173 -8.88 -18.74 14.85
C PHE A 173 -8.67 -20.07 14.14
N ASN A 174 -7.45 -20.35 13.65
CA ASN A 174 -7.18 -21.57 12.91
C ASN A 174 -7.25 -22.82 13.81
N ALA A 175 -6.93 -22.68 15.10
CA ALA A 175 -7.06 -23.75 16.09
C ALA A 175 -8.53 -24.10 16.39
N ASP A 176 -9.45 -23.13 16.35
CA ASP A 176 -10.87 -23.36 16.64
C ASP A 176 -11.82 -22.61 15.68
N LYS A 177 -11.74 -22.92 14.40
CA LYS A 177 -12.58 -22.24 13.40
C LYS A 177 -14.08 -22.40 13.67
N ALA A 178 -14.49 -23.50 14.30
CA ALA A 178 -15.90 -23.79 14.61
C ALA A 178 -16.47 -22.77 15.59
N ALA A 179 -15.78 -22.51 16.72
CA ALA A 179 -16.22 -21.52 17.68
C ALA A 179 -16.22 -20.10 17.09
N TRP A 180 -15.22 -19.78 16.26
CA TRP A 180 -15.08 -18.44 15.69
C TRP A 180 -16.13 -18.12 14.63
N CYS A 181 -16.44 -19.06 13.74
CA CYS A 181 -17.49 -18.87 12.73
C CYS A 181 -18.90 -19.16 13.27
N GLY A 182 -19.02 -19.73 14.47
CA GLY A 182 -20.30 -20.20 15.03
C GLY A 182 -20.88 -21.34 14.20
N GLY A 183 -20.03 -22.29 13.80
CA GLY A 183 -20.35 -23.40 12.92
C GLY A 183 -20.08 -24.77 13.54
N THR A 184 -20.38 -25.82 12.80
CA THR A 184 -20.03 -27.19 13.17
C THR A 184 -18.57 -27.50 12.84
N ALA A 185 -17.98 -28.52 13.47
CA ALA A 185 -16.64 -29.01 13.11
C ALA A 185 -16.53 -29.41 11.62
N ALA A 186 -17.62 -29.92 11.02
CA ALA A 186 -17.65 -30.26 9.60
C ALA A 186 -17.55 -29.03 8.69
N GLN A 187 -18.24 -27.93 9.05
CA GLN A 187 -18.13 -26.66 8.34
C GLN A 187 -16.75 -26.02 8.54
N ALA A 188 -16.23 -26.06 9.77
CA ALA A 188 -14.90 -25.54 10.12
C ALA A 188 -13.78 -26.16 9.28
N ARG A 189 -13.82 -27.48 9.03
CA ARG A 189 -12.84 -28.18 8.17
C ARG A 189 -12.83 -27.70 6.71
N ARG A 190 -13.90 -27.06 6.24
CA ARG A 190 -14.00 -26.52 4.87
C ARG A 190 -13.47 -25.09 4.76
N ILE A 191 -13.16 -24.45 5.87
CA ILE A 191 -12.60 -23.11 5.88
C ILE A 191 -11.09 -23.24 5.73
N ALA A 192 -10.54 -22.73 4.63
CA ALA A 192 -9.09 -22.65 4.44
C ALA A 192 -8.43 -21.87 5.58
N ASP A 193 -7.20 -22.20 5.96
CA ASP A 193 -6.48 -21.46 7.00
C ASP A 193 -6.43 -19.98 6.66
N LEU A 194 -6.72 -19.15 7.66
CA LEU A 194 -6.52 -17.71 7.56
C LEU A 194 -5.03 -17.44 7.73
N THR A 195 -4.45 -16.58 6.90
CA THR A 195 -3.04 -16.19 7.04
C THR A 195 -2.92 -14.85 7.77
N PRO A 196 -1.90 -14.66 8.63
CA PRO A 196 -1.63 -13.35 9.24
C PRO A 196 -1.40 -12.24 8.22
N ALA A 197 -0.77 -12.57 7.08
CA ALA A 197 -0.57 -11.66 5.96
C ALA A 197 -1.90 -11.15 5.38
N LEU A 198 -2.92 -12.01 5.25
CA LEU A 198 -4.24 -11.61 4.73
C LEU A 198 -4.95 -10.64 5.68
N VAL A 199 -4.90 -10.89 6.99
CA VAL A 199 -5.51 -9.98 7.99
C VAL A 199 -4.80 -8.63 8.01
N LYS A 200 -3.47 -8.61 7.95
CA LYS A 200 -2.71 -7.37 7.89
C LYS A 200 -2.97 -6.59 6.59
N ALA A 201 -3.04 -7.28 5.45
CA ALA A 201 -3.39 -6.66 4.18
C ALA A 201 -4.81 -6.08 4.20
N HIS A 202 -5.76 -6.75 4.87
CA HIS A 202 -7.12 -6.27 5.11
C HIS A 202 -7.12 -5.01 5.99
N MET A 203 -6.36 -5.00 7.10
CA MET A 203 -6.19 -3.81 7.94
C MET A 203 -5.67 -2.61 7.14
N ILE A 204 -4.67 -2.84 6.27
CA ILE A 204 -4.12 -1.80 5.38
C ILE A 204 -5.19 -1.26 4.43
N GLU A 205 -5.99 -2.13 3.81
CA GLU A 205 -7.07 -1.69 2.92
C GLU A 205 -8.15 -0.89 3.67
N GLU A 206 -8.45 -1.24 4.92
CA GLU A 206 -9.50 -0.58 5.70
C GLU A 206 -9.04 0.76 6.30
N SER A 207 -7.80 0.85 6.78
CA SER A 207 -7.36 2.02 7.57
C SER A 207 -5.89 2.41 7.38
N GLY A 208 -5.20 1.88 6.37
CA GLY A 208 -3.78 2.14 6.11
C GLY A 208 -3.46 3.60 5.75
N GLY A 209 -4.47 4.44 5.54
CA GLY A 209 -4.27 5.84 5.20
C GLY A 209 -3.50 6.69 6.23
N ASN A 210 -2.96 7.84 5.79
CA ASN A 210 -2.28 8.86 6.61
C ASN A 210 -3.23 9.97 7.12
N GLY A 211 -4.49 10.01 6.67
CA GLY A 211 -5.45 11.01 7.15
C GLY A 211 -5.78 10.84 8.63
N PRO A 212 -6.22 11.89 9.36
CA PRO A 212 -6.52 11.82 10.80
C PRO A 212 -7.50 10.69 11.16
N ARG A 213 -8.50 10.47 10.29
CA ARG A 213 -9.48 9.39 10.45
C ARG A 213 -8.85 8.00 10.33
N SER A 214 -7.97 7.80 9.35
CA SER A 214 -7.27 6.54 9.14
C SER A 214 -6.30 6.26 10.29
N LEU A 215 -5.54 7.26 10.74
CA LEU A 215 -4.65 7.14 11.90
C LEU A 215 -5.42 6.76 13.18
N ALA A 216 -6.56 7.40 13.42
CA ALA A 216 -7.41 7.09 14.57
C ALA A 216 -7.99 5.66 14.46
N ALA A 217 -8.51 5.26 13.29
CA ALA A 217 -9.03 3.92 13.05
C ALA A 217 -7.92 2.87 13.23
N TRP A 218 -6.73 3.09 12.66
CA TRP A 218 -5.58 2.18 12.78
C TRP A 218 -5.22 1.88 14.24
N SER A 219 -5.49 2.80 15.17
CA SER A 219 -5.21 2.62 16.60
C SER A 219 -6.26 1.86 17.40
N VAL A 220 -7.53 1.86 16.96
CA VAL A 220 -8.63 1.30 17.74
C VAL A 220 -9.45 0.26 16.95
N ASP A 221 -9.82 0.56 15.71
CA ASP A 221 -10.65 -0.30 14.86
C ASP A 221 -10.05 -0.39 13.44
N PRO A 222 -8.89 -1.06 13.29
CA PRO A 222 -8.13 -1.02 12.05
C PRO A 222 -8.80 -1.76 10.88
N LEU A 223 -9.77 -2.63 11.17
CA LEU A 223 -10.58 -3.36 10.17
C LEU A 223 -11.96 -2.71 9.96
N GLN A 224 -12.19 -1.53 10.56
CA GLN A 224 -13.44 -0.76 10.51
C GLN A 224 -14.71 -1.59 10.75
N VAL A 225 -14.65 -2.61 11.60
CA VAL A 225 -15.80 -3.48 11.86
C VAL A 225 -16.83 -2.78 12.75
N ASN A 226 -16.38 -1.89 13.64
CA ASN A 226 -17.16 -1.27 14.70
C ASN A 226 -17.53 0.18 14.34
N VAL A 227 -18.22 0.35 13.21
CA VAL A 227 -18.60 1.65 12.65
C VAL A 227 -20.10 1.91 12.84
N PRO A 228 -20.52 3.04 13.46
CA PRO A 228 -21.94 3.32 13.72
C PRO A 228 -22.82 3.36 12.46
N GLY A 229 -22.29 3.91 11.36
CA GLY A 229 -23.01 4.08 10.10
C GLY A 229 -23.08 2.83 9.23
N ASP A 230 -22.37 1.77 9.59
CA ASP A 230 -22.38 0.45 8.95
C ASP A 230 -22.82 -0.61 9.97
N TRP A 231 -23.71 -0.25 10.88
CA TRP A 231 -24.10 -1.16 11.95
C TRP A 231 -25.15 -2.17 11.48
N GLY A 232 -24.95 -3.43 11.82
CA GLY A 232 -25.93 -4.52 11.69
C GLY A 232 -25.96 -5.36 12.97
N ALA A 233 -27.12 -5.95 13.30
CA ALA A 233 -27.34 -6.73 14.54
C ALA A 233 -26.40 -7.96 14.66
N GLU A 234 -25.84 -8.40 13.55
CA GLU A 234 -24.96 -9.54 13.38
C GLU A 234 -23.56 -9.25 13.93
N LYS A 235 -23.22 -7.95 14.05
CA LYS A 235 -22.00 -7.49 14.73
C LYS A 235 -22.08 -7.73 16.25
N GLU A 236 -23.28 -7.76 16.84
CA GLU A 236 -23.47 -8.14 18.25
C GLU A 236 -23.12 -9.61 18.48
N LEU A 237 -23.44 -10.47 17.52
CA LEU A 237 -23.14 -11.90 17.56
C LEU A 237 -21.64 -12.22 17.47
N VAL A 238 -20.78 -11.24 17.17
CA VAL A 238 -19.31 -11.37 17.22
C VAL A 238 -18.70 -10.65 18.42
N GLY A 239 -19.53 -10.15 19.34
CA GLY A 239 -19.11 -9.54 20.60
C GLY A 239 -18.93 -8.03 20.55
N LEU A 240 -19.48 -7.35 19.54
CA LEU A 240 -19.47 -5.89 19.48
C LEU A 240 -20.76 -5.32 20.08
N SER A 241 -20.73 -4.05 20.45
CA SER A 241 -21.92 -3.28 20.84
C SER A 241 -22.00 -2.04 19.98
N LYS A 242 -23.21 -1.63 19.59
CA LYS A 242 -23.39 -0.49 18.67
C LYS A 242 -22.72 0.74 19.24
N PRO A 243 -21.70 1.29 18.59
CA PRO A 243 -20.96 2.38 19.16
C PRO A 243 -21.67 3.71 18.84
N ALA A 244 -21.67 4.65 19.79
CA ALA A 244 -22.21 5.99 19.55
C ALA A 244 -21.35 6.82 18.57
N ARG A 245 -20.05 6.49 18.48
CA ARG A 245 -19.08 7.14 17.59
C ARG A 245 -18.07 6.12 17.06
N ARG A 246 -17.34 6.47 16.00
CA ARG A 246 -16.27 5.61 15.45
C ARG A 246 -15.12 5.42 16.45
N ASN A 247 -14.30 4.38 16.22
CA ASN A 247 -13.04 4.13 16.93
C ASN A 247 -13.24 3.93 18.44
N THR A 248 -14.16 3.04 18.82
CA THR A 248 -14.42 2.65 20.22
C THR A 248 -14.03 1.19 20.45
N GLY A 249 -13.92 0.81 21.73
CA GLY A 249 -13.44 -0.52 22.12
C GLY A 249 -11.92 -0.60 22.16
N THR A 250 -11.38 -1.81 21.97
CA THR A 250 -9.93 -2.05 21.91
C THR A 250 -9.53 -2.62 20.56
N ALA A 251 -8.29 -2.39 20.14
CA ALA A 251 -7.76 -2.97 18.90
C ALA A 251 -7.90 -4.50 18.88
N GLU A 252 -7.58 -5.18 19.97
CA GLU A 252 -7.77 -6.63 20.07
C GLU A 252 -9.23 -7.06 19.93
N GLY A 253 -10.15 -6.41 20.64
CA GLY A 253 -11.58 -6.72 20.57
C GLY A 253 -12.12 -6.55 19.15
N ASN A 254 -11.79 -5.43 18.51
CA ASN A 254 -12.24 -5.12 17.16
C ASN A 254 -11.61 -6.07 16.11
N ILE A 255 -10.30 -6.36 16.20
CA ILE A 255 -9.66 -7.30 15.26
C ILE A 255 -10.22 -8.72 15.42
N ARG A 256 -10.41 -9.18 16.67
CA ARG A 256 -11.04 -10.48 16.96
C ARG A 256 -12.45 -10.56 16.38
N ALA A 257 -13.27 -9.53 16.59
CA ALA A 257 -14.62 -9.46 16.05
C ALA A 257 -14.63 -9.43 14.51
N ALA A 258 -13.72 -8.68 13.89
CA ALA A 258 -13.59 -8.61 12.44
C ALA A 258 -13.23 -9.96 11.82
N ILE A 259 -12.32 -10.74 12.41
CA ILE A 259 -11.99 -12.11 11.94
C ILE A 259 -13.22 -13.03 12.02
N LYS A 260 -13.96 -13.00 13.15
CA LYS A 260 -15.21 -13.76 13.28
C LYS A 260 -16.22 -13.34 12.21
N TYR A 261 -16.43 -12.05 12.06
CA TYR A 261 -17.38 -11.49 11.09
C TYR A 261 -17.01 -11.86 9.66
N LEU A 262 -15.73 -11.74 9.28
CA LEU A 262 -15.20 -12.16 7.98
C LEU A 262 -15.42 -13.65 7.73
N SER A 263 -15.13 -14.52 8.71
CA SER A 263 -15.36 -15.96 8.56
C SER A 263 -16.84 -16.29 8.29
N ARG A 264 -17.78 -15.57 8.92
CA ARG A 264 -19.22 -15.71 8.68
C ARG A 264 -19.64 -15.14 7.32
N LYS A 265 -19.02 -14.04 6.88
CA LYS A 265 -19.20 -13.49 5.53
C LYS A 265 -18.83 -14.50 4.44
N GLY A 266 -17.85 -15.37 4.71
CA GLY A 266 -17.50 -16.47 3.80
C GLY A 266 -18.60 -17.51 3.59
N PHE A 267 -19.56 -17.65 4.51
CA PHE A 267 -20.75 -18.49 4.31
C PHE A 267 -21.95 -17.73 3.75
N SER A 268 -22.08 -16.43 4.01
CA SER A 268 -23.22 -15.62 3.55
C SER A 268 -22.99 -14.12 3.65
N ALA A 269 -23.68 -13.32 2.82
CA ALA A 269 -23.67 -11.87 2.97
C ALA A 269 -24.22 -11.37 4.32
N ALA A 270 -25.07 -12.15 5.00
CA ALA A 270 -25.68 -11.79 6.27
C ALA A 270 -24.74 -11.94 7.48
N ALA A 271 -23.58 -12.61 7.36
CA ALA A 271 -22.66 -12.83 8.48
C ALA A 271 -23.28 -13.45 9.75
N ARG A 272 -24.34 -14.25 9.59
CA ARG A 272 -24.91 -15.08 10.65
C ARG A 272 -23.98 -16.24 10.99
N PRO A 273 -24.10 -16.84 12.20
CA PRO A 273 -23.38 -18.07 12.56
C PRO A 273 -23.53 -19.14 11.48
N ALA A 274 -22.42 -19.80 11.12
CA ALA A 274 -22.43 -20.80 10.04
C ALA A 274 -23.38 -21.97 10.32
N ALA A 275 -23.61 -22.32 11.60
CA ALA A 275 -24.53 -23.39 12.00
C ALA A 275 -25.98 -23.12 11.60
N GLU A 276 -26.40 -21.86 11.43
CA GLU A 276 -27.73 -21.50 10.92
C GLU A 276 -27.90 -21.85 9.43
N ARG A 277 -26.81 -22.22 8.74
CA ARG A 277 -26.79 -22.69 7.36
C ARG A 277 -26.11 -24.06 7.29
N PRO A 278 -26.73 -25.14 7.80
CA PRO A 278 -26.07 -26.45 7.92
C PRO A 278 -25.63 -27.04 6.57
N LYS A 279 -26.30 -26.66 5.48
CA LYS A 279 -25.96 -27.03 4.08
C LYS A 279 -25.07 -26.00 3.37
N GLY A 280 -24.75 -24.88 4.03
CA GLY A 280 -23.96 -23.80 3.45
C GLY A 280 -22.49 -24.19 3.28
N TYR A 281 -21.88 -23.69 2.21
CA TYR A 281 -20.47 -23.85 1.92
C TYR A 281 -19.70 -22.58 2.24
N PHE A 282 -18.41 -22.72 2.54
CA PHE A 282 -17.52 -21.58 2.67
C PHE A 282 -17.04 -21.21 1.26
N ASP A 283 -17.43 -20.04 0.77
CA ASP A 283 -17.20 -19.61 -0.61
C ASP A 283 -15.77 -19.06 -0.84
N GLY A 284 -14.90 -19.16 0.17
CA GLY A 284 -13.53 -18.71 0.13
C GLY A 284 -13.32 -17.29 0.66
N TRP A 285 -12.07 -16.96 0.96
CA TRP A 285 -11.69 -15.67 1.56
C TRP A 285 -11.94 -14.48 0.64
N LYS A 286 -11.81 -14.65 -0.69
CA LYS A 286 -12.13 -13.59 -1.66
C LYS A 286 -13.58 -13.14 -1.54
N GLU A 287 -14.50 -14.11 -1.53
CA GLU A 287 -15.92 -13.84 -1.44
C GLU A 287 -16.31 -13.30 -0.06
N ALA A 288 -15.66 -13.78 1.00
CA ALA A 288 -15.79 -13.22 2.34
C ALA A 288 -15.43 -11.72 2.39
N LEU A 289 -14.29 -11.33 1.81
CA LEU A 289 -13.82 -9.94 1.74
C LEU A 289 -14.78 -9.06 0.92
N ARG A 290 -15.26 -9.56 -0.23
CA ARG A 290 -16.25 -8.87 -1.06
C ARG A 290 -17.52 -8.55 -0.28
N ARG A 291 -18.04 -9.53 0.47
CA ARG A 291 -19.24 -9.38 1.31
C ARG A 291 -19.00 -8.59 2.59
N TYR A 292 -17.76 -8.54 3.07
CA TYR A 292 -17.35 -7.74 4.24
C TYR A 292 -17.52 -6.25 3.91
N ASN A 293 -16.97 -5.80 2.77
CA ASN A 293 -17.12 -4.42 2.32
C ASN A 293 -18.55 -4.12 1.83
N GLY A 294 -19.14 -5.02 1.03
CA GLY A 294 -20.55 -4.96 0.64
C GLY A 294 -20.93 -3.88 -0.37
N ARG A 295 -20.02 -2.98 -0.76
CA ARG A 295 -20.32 -1.92 -1.73
C ARG A 295 -20.52 -2.47 -3.14
N ARG A 296 -21.52 -1.92 -3.84
CA ARG A 296 -21.88 -2.25 -5.23
C ARG A 296 -21.72 -1.07 -6.19
N ASP A 297 -21.05 -0.02 -5.74
CA ASP A 297 -20.68 1.09 -6.62
C ASP A 297 -19.74 0.58 -7.72
N ARG A 298 -19.89 1.12 -8.92
CA ARG A 298 -19.00 0.80 -10.05
C ARG A 298 -17.72 1.61 -9.95
N THR A 299 -16.61 0.97 -10.29
CA THR A 299 -15.29 1.58 -10.37
C THR A 299 -15.04 2.13 -11.77
N ASP A 300 -13.96 2.90 -11.93
CA ASP A 300 -13.52 3.40 -13.25
C ASP A 300 -13.12 2.28 -14.23
N THR A 301 -12.87 1.07 -13.71
CA THR A 301 -12.65 -0.14 -14.51
C THR A 301 -13.95 -0.92 -14.82
N ASP A 302 -15.11 -0.33 -14.53
CA ASP A 302 -16.44 -0.94 -14.62
C ASP A 302 -16.60 -2.23 -13.78
N ARG A 303 -15.82 -2.37 -12.71
CA ARG A 303 -15.96 -3.45 -11.73
C ARG A 303 -16.75 -2.98 -10.52
N TYR A 304 -17.22 -3.90 -9.67
CA TYR A 304 -17.75 -3.47 -8.38
C TYR A 304 -16.60 -3.12 -7.43
N TYR A 305 -16.80 -2.08 -6.63
CA TYR A 305 -15.84 -1.66 -5.60
C TYR A 305 -15.41 -2.84 -4.71
N SER A 306 -16.36 -3.67 -4.28
CA SER A 306 -16.09 -4.82 -3.43
C SER A 306 -15.24 -5.91 -4.11
N ASP A 307 -15.22 -6.00 -5.44
CA ASP A 307 -14.36 -6.92 -6.19
C ASP A 307 -12.91 -6.44 -6.19
N GLU A 308 -12.68 -5.15 -6.51
CA GLU A 308 -11.34 -4.56 -6.47
C GLU A 308 -10.76 -4.55 -5.05
N TYR A 309 -11.61 -4.28 -4.05
CA TYR A 309 -11.28 -4.35 -2.64
C TYR A 309 -10.74 -5.72 -2.23
N ALA A 310 -11.44 -6.80 -2.60
CA ALA A 310 -10.99 -8.15 -2.30
C ALA A 310 -9.69 -8.50 -3.05
N ASP A 311 -9.57 -8.10 -4.31
CA ASP A 311 -8.37 -8.34 -5.13
C ASP A 311 -7.15 -7.58 -4.61
N ASN A 312 -7.29 -6.34 -4.16
CA ASN A 312 -6.20 -5.55 -3.59
C ASN A 312 -5.63 -6.24 -2.34
N ILE A 313 -6.50 -6.69 -1.44
CA ILE A 313 -6.10 -7.40 -0.22
C ILE A 313 -5.36 -8.69 -0.55
N LEU A 314 -5.91 -9.51 -1.45
CA LEU A 314 -5.30 -10.79 -1.84
C LEU A 314 -3.96 -10.58 -2.56
N ARG A 315 -3.90 -9.62 -3.49
CA ARG A 315 -2.68 -9.28 -4.21
C ARG A 315 -1.59 -8.80 -3.27
N ARG A 316 -1.93 -7.92 -2.31
CA ARG A 316 -1.01 -7.42 -1.28
C ARG A 316 -0.51 -8.57 -0.41
N ALA A 317 -1.42 -9.40 0.11
CA ALA A 317 -1.08 -10.53 0.98
C ALA A 317 -0.18 -11.57 0.28
N ALA A 318 -0.39 -11.82 -1.02
CA ALA A 318 0.39 -12.79 -1.79
C ALA A 318 1.73 -12.24 -2.29
N ASN A 319 1.86 -10.91 -2.48
CA ASN A 319 3.03 -10.29 -3.09
C ASN A 319 3.51 -9.10 -2.26
N PRO A 320 4.12 -9.33 -1.07
CA PRO A 320 4.42 -8.25 -0.14
C PRO A 320 5.41 -7.21 -0.68
N ASP A 321 6.21 -7.58 -1.67
CA ASP A 321 7.17 -6.69 -2.34
C ASP A 321 6.54 -5.76 -3.38
N THR A 322 5.27 -5.98 -3.74
CA THR A 322 4.53 -5.16 -4.71
C THR A 322 3.69 -4.13 -3.97
N PHE A 323 3.88 -2.86 -4.31
CA PHE A 323 3.01 -1.80 -3.80
C PHE A 323 1.60 -1.97 -4.38
N VAL A 324 0.61 -2.02 -3.50
CA VAL A 324 -0.81 -2.03 -3.85
C VAL A 324 -1.48 -0.87 -3.12
N PRO A 325 -2.03 0.13 -3.82
CA PRO A 325 -2.70 1.26 -3.17
C PRO A 325 -3.95 0.79 -2.42
N VAL A 326 -4.36 1.56 -1.40
CA VAL A 326 -5.61 1.36 -0.66
C VAL A 326 -6.81 2.02 -1.37
N GLU A 327 -6.53 2.73 -2.46
CA GLU A 327 -7.52 3.51 -3.19
C GLU A 327 -8.19 2.68 -4.29
N ILE A 328 -9.52 2.79 -4.36
CA ILE A 328 -10.34 2.23 -5.44
C ILE A 328 -11.18 3.39 -5.99
N LYS A 329 -11.03 3.65 -7.28
CA LYS A 329 -11.70 4.73 -7.99
C LYS A 329 -13.13 4.35 -8.31
N LEU A 330 -14.07 5.27 -8.13
CA LEU A 330 -15.45 5.11 -8.60
C LEU A 330 -15.56 5.64 -10.04
N ALA A 331 -16.46 5.07 -10.83
CA ALA A 331 -16.81 5.60 -12.14
C ALA A 331 -17.34 7.04 -11.98
N ASP A 332 -16.85 7.97 -12.81
CA ASP A 332 -17.31 9.36 -12.80
C ASP A 332 -18.82 9.43 -13.14
N GLY A 333 -19.64 9.95 -12.23
CA GLY A 333 -21.09 10.13 -12.47
C GLY A 333 -22.03 9.92 -11.28
N LYS A 334 -21.53 9.67 -10.06
CA LYS A 334 -22.30 9.72 -8.81
C LYS A 334 -21.47 10.34 -7.69
#